data_AF-A0A2T2UJ40-F1
#
_entry.id   AF-A0A2T2UJ40-F1
#
_cell.length_a   1.000
_cell.length_b   1.000
_cell.length_c   1.000
_cell.angle_alpha   90.00
_cell.angle_beta   90.00
_cell.angle_gamma   90.00
#
_symmetry.space_group_name_H-M   'P 1'
#
loop_
_entity.id
_entity.type
_entity.pdbx_description
1 polymer ?
#
loop_
_entity_poly.entity_id
_entity_poly.type
_entity_poly.pdbx_seq_one_letter_code
_entity_poly.pdbx_strand_id
1 'polypeptide(L)'
;MDRWPHTLRQHPWAWGIGLGLALAVLVTALIRTYAVRAVEADAEARQEAVVEAALATIDDRFRSLRRELHGRARGVAADSSVAEGLQTWREREERSPTLTQHVVGLKTGSHTTVEVYPPDGPALAWTGTRMPLDSTRIGTDLPTKPRTTVVEDGNGRSALAAWVPVKREGEVLGAVRVVRVVRYRPPVQNRHMEARSLEDRWRQQTDELVRVRWTSSPPRTPHRALRGVDGAILGYGSVDPPSPDRLVERTASFYTDLLV
;
A
#
# COMPACT_ATOMS: atom_id res chain seq x y z
N MET A 1 -43.04 17.20 -55.80
CA MET A 1 -43.01 16.14 -54.76
C MET A 1 -42.22 16.69 -53.60
N ASP A 2 -42.77 17.69 -52.93
CA ASP A 2 -42.13 18.41 -51.83
C ASP A 2 -43.00 18.24 -50.59
N ARG A 3 -42.60 17.35 -49.69
CA ARG A 3 -43.33 17.06 -48.44
C ARG A 3 -42.42 17.16 -47.23
N TRP A 4 -41.77 18.30 -47.05
CA TRP A 4 -41.30 18.77 -45.74
C TRP A 4 -41.50 20.28 -45.78
N PRO A 5 -42.43 20.87 -44.98
CA PRO A 5 -42.03 21.33 -43.64
C PRO A 5 -43.22 21.63 -42.69
N HIS A 6 -43.86 20.67 -42.01
CA HIS A 6 -44.94 21.01 -41.06
C HIS A 6 -44.77 20.47 -39.63
N THR A 7 -43.77 19.65 -39.36
CA THR A 7 -43.54 19.05 -38.03
C THR A 7 -42.68 19.88 -37.07
N LEU A 8 -42.19 21.06 -37.48
CA LEU A 8 -41.32 21.90 -36.64
C LEU A 8 -42.03 23.06 -35.89
N ARG A 9 -43.36 23.20 -36.02
CA ARG A 9 -44.11 24.35 -35.44
C ARG A 9 -44.87 24.07 -34.14
N GLN A 10 -44.89 22.84 -33.61
CA GLN A 10 -45.78 22.49 -32.49
C GLN A 10 -45.14 22.47 -31.08
N HIS A 11 -43.81 22.62 -30.94
CA HIS A 11 -43.16 22.62 -29.62
C HIS A 11 -42.07 23.71 -29.49
N PRO A 12 -42.43 24.97 -29.15
CA PRO A 12 -41.46 26.05 -28.93
C PRO A 12 -40.47 25.74 -27.79
N TRP A 13 -40.84 24.84 -26.87
CA TRP A 13 -39.99 24.39 -25.77
C TRP A 13 -38.84 23.48 -26.23
N ALA A 14 -39.03 22.72 -27.34
CA ALA A 14 -37.98 21.89 -27.91
C ALA A 14 -36.84 22.73 -28.52
N TRP A 15 -37.17 23.93 -29.03
CA TRP A 15 -36.17 24.92 -29.45
C TRP A 15 -35.39 25.48 -28.26
N GLY A 16 -36.06 25.78 -27.14
CA GLY A 16 -35.39 26.25 -25.91
C GLY A 16 -34.44 25.20 -25.31
N ILE A 17 -34.84 23.93 -25.30
CA ILE A 17 -33.99 22.82 -24.85
C ILE A 17 -32.82 22.59 -25.81
N GLY A 18 -33.07 22.60 -27.12
CA GLY A 18 -32.00 22.44 -28.12
C GLY A 18 -30.98 23.58 -28.08
N LEU A 19 -31.44 24.82 -27.88
CA LEU A 19 -30.57 26.00 -27.75
C LEU A 19 -29.79 25.99 -26.43
N GLY A 20 -30.43 25.55 -25.34
CA GLY A 20 -29.76 25.34 -24.05
C GLY A 20 -28.68 24.27 -24.10
N LEU A 21 -28.95 23.14 -24.76
CA LEU A 21 -27.96 22.07 -24.99
C LEU A 21 -26.81 22.56 -25.89
N ALA A 22 -27.11 23.26 -26.98
CA ALA A 22 -26.09 23.83 -27.85
C ALA A 22 -25.20 24.84 -27.10
N LEU A 23 -25.80 25.67 -26.23
CA LEU A 23 -25.06 26.60 -25.38
C LEU A 23 -24.19 25.86 -24.36
N ALA A 24 -24.71 24.81 -23.73
CA ALA A 24 -23.94 23.99 -22.79
C ALA A 24 -22.74 23.32 -23.47
N VAL A 25 -22.93 22.76 -24.68
CA VAL A 25 -21.83 22.19 -25.47
C VAL A 25 -20.78 23.26 -25.83
N LEU A 26 -21.21 24.45 -26.25
CA LEU A 26 -20.31 25.55 -26.60
C LEU A 26 -19.51 26.05 -25.38
N VAL A 27 -20.17 26.20 -24.23
CA VAL A 27 -19.54 26.61 -22.96
C VAL A 27 -18.52 25.57 -22.53
N THR A 28 -18.86 24.27 -22.56
CA THR A 28 -17.93 23.19 -22.20
C THR A 28 -16.75 23.11 -23.17
N ALA A 29 -16.96 23.35 -24.48
CA ALA A 29 -15.88 23.41 -25.45
C ALA A 29 -14.92 24.58 -25.21
N LEU A 30 -15.44 25.78 -24.89
CA LEU A 30 -14.63 26.95 -24.51
C LEU A 30 -13.83 26.71 -23.23
N ILE A 31 -14.45 26.12 -22.21
CA ILE A 31 -13.78 25.73 -20.96
C ILE A 31 -12.67 24.72 -21.23
N ARG A 32 -12.90 23.72 -22.09
CA ARG A 32 -11.88 22.75 -22.50
C ARG A 32 -10.68 23.44 -23.13
N THR A 33 -10.89 24.33 -24.10
CA THR A 33 -9.77 25.01 -24.78
C THR A 33 -8.96 25.87 -23.82
N TYR A 34 -9.63 26.57 -22.91
CA TYR A 34 -8.95 27.36 -21.88
C TYR A 34 -8.18 26.46 -20.89
N ALA A 35 -8.80 25.39 -20.40
CA ALA A 35 -8.19 24.46 -19.46
C ALA A 35 -6.98 23.74 -20.08
N VAL A 36 -7.04 23.34 -21.35
CA VAL A 36 -5.92 22.74 -22.08
C VAL A 36 -4.77 23.73 -22.21
N ARG A 37 -5.03 24.97 -22.64
CA ARG A 37 -3.99 26.01 -22.74
C ARG A 37 -3.37 26.37 -21.40
N ALA A 38 -4.15 26.37 -20.32
CA ALA A 38 -3.64 26.57 -18.97
C ALA A 38 -2.77 25.38 -18.50
N VAL A 39 -3.09 24.15 -18.90
CA VAL A 39 -2.23 22.97 -18.64
C VAL A 39 -0.93 23.08 -19.42
N GLU A 40 -0.98 23.50 -20.68
CA GLU A 40 0.22 23.71 -21.51
C GLU A 40 1.12 24.82 -20.96
N ALA A 41 0.54 25.91 -20.45
CA ALA A 41 1.28 27.03 -19.87
C ALA A 41 1.95 26.71 -18.52
N ASP A 42 1.32 25.86 -17.70
CA ASP A 42 1.78 25.52 -16.33
C ASP A 42 2.07 24.02 -16.16
N ALA A 43 2.54 23.36 -17.21
CA ALA A 43 2.71 21.90 -17.25
C ALA A 43 3.63 21.39 -16.14
N GLU A 44 4.71 22.11 -15.84
CA GLU A 44 5.68 21.76 -14.79
C GLU A 44 5.05 21.82 -13.39
N ALA A 45 4.38 22.93 -13.04
CA ALA A 45 3.73 23.08 -11.74
C ALA A 45 2.63 22.03 -11.52
N ARG A 46 1.89 21.67 -12.58
CA ARG A 46 0.89 20.60 -12.53
C ARG A 46 1.52 19.23 -12.37
N GLN A 47 2.60 18.95 -13.08
CA GLN A 47 3.36 17.71 -12.95
C GLN A 47 3.89 17.55 -11.52
N GLU A 48 4.47 18.60 -10.95
CA GLU A 48 4.92 18.62 -9.56
C GLU A 48 3.78 18.34 -8.57
N ALA A 49 2.62 18.99 -8.76
CA ALA A 49 1.45 18.78 -7.90
C ALA A 49 0.92 17.33 -7.97
N VAL A 50 0.88 16.73 -9.17
CA VAL A 50 0.46 15.34 -9.37
C VAL A 50 1.46 14.38 -8.70
N VAL A 51 2.75 14.60 -8.91
CA VAL A 51 3.81 13.80 -8.29
C VAL A 51 3.75 13.89 -6.77
N GLU A 52 3.61 15.09 -6.20
CA GLU A 52 3.52 15.27 -4.75
C GLU A 52 2.26 14.62 -4.17
N ALA A 53 1.11 14.74 -4.84
CA ALA A 53 -0.12 14.07 -4.41
C ALA A 53 0.01 12.53 -4.43
N ALA A 54 0.65 11.97 -5.46
CA ALA A 54 0.92 10.54 -5.55
C ALA A 54 1.89 10.08 -4.45
N LEU A 55 2.96 10.86 -4.20
CA LEU A 55 3.93 10.60 -3.15
C LEU A 55 3.33 10.70 -1.74
N ALA A 56 2.47 11.69 -1.49
CA ALA A 56 1.72 11.82 -0.24
C ALA A 56 0.77 10.63 -0.02
N THR A 57 0.10 10.19 -1.08
CA THR A 57 -0.74 8.98 -1.03
C THR A 57 0.08 7.75 -0.67
N ILE A 58 1.24 7.55 -1.30
CA ILE A 58 2.16 6.44 -0.99
C ILE A 58 2.56 6.46 0.49
N ASP A 59 2.96 7.62 1.03
CA ASP A 59 3.37 7.76 2.43
C ASP A 59 2.21 7.46 3.40
N ASP A 60 1.01 8.01 3.16
CA ASP A 60 -0.16 7.73 4.00
C ASP A 60 -0.52 6.23 4.00
N ARG A 61 -0.54 5.61 2.82
CA ARG A 61 -0.85 4.18 2.69
C ARG A 61 0.20 3.32 3.37
N PHE A 62 1.48 3.67 3.25
CA PHE A 62 2.54 2.96 3.94
C PHE A 62 2.45 3.12 5.46
N ARG A 63 2.19 4.32 5.97
CA ARG A 63 1.96 4.57 7.40
C ARG A 63 0.78 3.78 7.93
N SER A 64 -0.30 3.70 7.16
CA SER A 64 -1.49 2.91 7.52
C SER A 64 -1.19 1.41 7.56
N LEU A 65 -0.49 0.86 6.56
CA LEU A 65 -0.01 -0.53 6.56
C LEU A 65 0.89 -0.81 7.78
N ARG A 66 1.83 0.09 8.07
CA ARG A 66 2.74 -0.03 9.22
C ARG A 66 1.98 -0.01 10.54
N ARG A 67 1.00 0.88 10.69
CA ARG A 67 0.13 0.96 11.88
C ARG A 67 -0.68 -0.31 12.07
N GLU A 68 -1.26 -0.86 11.00
CA GLU A 68 -2.01 -2.12 11.04
C GLU A 68 -1.13 -3.28 11.54
N LEU A 69 0.07 -3.43 10.96
CA LEU A 69 1.01 -4.49 11.35
C LEU A 69 1.48 -4.35 12.80
N HIS A 70 1.87 -3.15 13.22
CA HIS A 70 2.32 -2.90 14.59
C HIS A 70 1.18 -2.99 15.61
N GLY A 71 -0.01 -2.53 15.27
CA GLY A 71 -1.20 -2.68 16.10
C GLY A 71 -1.49 -4.15 16.37
N ARG A 72 -1.41 -4.99 15.32
CA ARG A 72 -1.57 -6.43 15.43
C ARG A 72 -0.45 -7.09 16.25
N ALA A 73 0.81 -6.77 15.97
CA ALA A 73 1.95 -7.31 16.70
C ALA A 73 1.89 -6.94 18.19
N ARG A 74 1.51 -5.71 18.50
CA ARG A 74 1.33 -5.24 19.88
C ARG A 74 0.16 -5.93 20.58
N GLY A 75 -0.96 -6.12 19.89
CA GLY A 75 -2.10 -6.86 20.43
C GLY A 75 -1.71 -8.28 20.85
N VAL A 76 -0.99 -9.00 19.99
CA VAL A 76 -0.50 -10.35 20.30
C VAL A 76 0.57 -10.33 21.39
N ALA A 77 1.49 -9.36 21.37
CA ALA A 77 2.55 -9.26 22.39
C ALA A 77 2.02 -8.88 23.79
N ALA A 78 0.83 -8.27 23.85
CA ALA A 78 0.15 -7.93 25.10
C ALA A 78 -0.76 -9.04 25.63
N ASP A 79 -0.94 -10.14 24.89
CA ASP A 79 -1.77 -11.27 25.32
C ASP A 79 -1.06 -12.07 26.43
N SER A 80 -1.77 -12.33 27.53
CA SER A 80 -1.24 -13.06 28.68
C SER A 80 -0.82 -14.48 28.30
N SER A 81 -1.52 -15.13 27.37
CA SER A 81 -1.22 -16.48 26.90
C SER A 81 0.15 -16.54 26.22
N VAL A 82 0.52 -15.46 25.52
CA VAL A 82 1.83 -15.33 24.86
C VAL A 82 2.93 -15.13 25.90
N ALA A 83 2.72 -14.24 26.87
CA ALA A 83 3.67 -14.01 27.95
C ALA A 83 3.88 -15.27 28.82
N GLU A 84 2.81 -15.98 29.19
CA GLU A 84 2.87 -17.22 29.95
C GLU A 84 3.56 -18.35 29.17
N GLY A 85 3.29 -18.46 27.87
CA GLY A 85 3.98 -19.41 27.01
C GLY A 85 5.48 -19.18 26.93
N LEU A 86 5.91 -17.91 26.82
CA LEU A 86 7.33 -17.55 26.82
C LEU A 86 7.98 -17.72 28.21
N GLN A 87 7.26 -17.43 29.28
CA GLN A 87 7.73 -17.68 30.64
C GLN A 87 7.94 -19.18 30.89
N THR A 88 6.99 -20.01 30.45
CA THR A 88 7.11 -21.48 30.55
C THR A 88 8.35 -21.99 29.82
N TRP A 89 8.62 -21.47 28.62
CA TRP A 89 9.83 -21.80 27.87
C TRP A 89 11.09 -21.39 28.64
N ARG A 90 11.12 -20.19 29.24
CA ARG A 90 12.27 -19.74 30.01
C ARG A 90 12.54 -20.60 31.25
N GLU A 91 11.50 -21.04 31.94
CA GLU A 91 11.62 -21.80 33.18
C GLU A 91 11.95 -23.29 32.96
N ARG A 92 11.46 -23.86 31.85
CA ARG A 92 11.48 -25.32 31.63
C ARG A 92 12.14 -25.74 30.32
N GLU A 93 12.44 -24.80 29.43
CA GLU A 93 12.90 -25.06 28.05
C GLU A 93 11.94 -25.95 27.24
N GLU A 94 10.66 -25.95 27.60
CA GLU A 94 9.62 -26.75 26.98
C GLU A 94 8.59 -25.88 26.25
N ARG A 95 8.18 -26.33 25.06
CA ARG A 95 7.15 -25.64 24.28
C ARG A 95 5.78 -25.81 24.93
N SER A 96 5.13 -24.70 25.25
CA SER A 96 3.75 -24.69 25.76
C SER A 96 2.74 -25.10 24.66
N PRO A 97 1.96 -26.18 24.85
CA PRO A 97 0.87 -26.54 23.95
C PRO A 97 -0.20 -25.44 23.87
N THR A 98 -0.49 -24.78 25.01
CA THR A 98 -1.45 -23.68 25.10
C THR A 98 -1.02 -22.49 24.25
N LEU A 99 0.27 -22.13 24.27
CA LEU A 99 0.82 -21.08 23.39
C LEU A 99 0.61 -21.44 21.91
N THR A 100 0.94 -22.68 21.55
CA THR A 100 0.80 -23.17 20.18
C THR A 100 -0.65 -23.11 19.72
N GLN A 101 -1.57 -23.64 20.51
CA GLN A 101 -3.00 -23.63 20.20
C GLN A 101 -3.56 -22.22 20.10
N HIS A 102 -3.15 -21.33 21.02
CA HIS A 102 -3.55 -19.92 21.00
C HIS A 102 -3.09 -19.22 19.71
N VAL A 103 -1.80 -19.32 19.37
CA VAL A 103 -1.24 -18.67 18.17
C VAL A 103 -1.84 -19.23 16.88
N VAL A 104 -2.02 -20.55 16.79
CA VAL A 104 -2.68 -21.19 15.64
C VAL A 104 -4.14 -20.74 15.49
N GLY A 105 -4.83 -20.48 16.61
CA GLY A 105 -6.21 -19.97 16.64
C GLY A 105 -6.37 -18.50 16.23
N LEU A 106 -5.29 -17.74 16.09
CA LEU A 106 -5.37 -16.34 15.69
C LEU A 106 -5.86 -16.20 14.24
N LYS A 107 -6.88 -15.37 14.02
CA LYS A 107 -7.38 -15.06 12.67
C LYS A 107 -6.35 -14.28 11.86
N THR A 108 -5.58 -14.95 11.01
CA THR A 108 -4.65 -14.30 10.07
C THR A 108 -5.30 -14.02 8.73
N GLY A 109 -5.12 -12.80 8.22
CA GLY A 109 -5.48 -12.50 6.84
C GLY A 109 -4.59 -13.28 5.85
N SER A 110 -5.03 -13.39 4.60
CA SER A 110 -4.23 -14.02 3.55
C SER A 110 -2.87 -13.33 3.45
N HIS A 111 -1.79 -14.13 3.40
CA HIS A 111 -0.40 -13.66 3.30
C HIS A 111 0.12 -12.89 4.52
N THR A 112 -0.51 -13.08 5.68
CA THR A 112 -0.02 -12.59 6.97
C THR A 112 0.40 -13.74 7.84
N THR A 113 1.54 -13.60 8.52
CA THR A 113 2.10 -14.59 9.42
C THR A 113 2.32 -13.94 10.78
N VAL A 114 2.00 -14.67 11.84
CA VAL A 114 2.32 -14.28 13.21
C VAL A 114 3.27 -15.32 13.77
N GLU A 115 4.39 -14.88 14.32
CA GLU A 115 5.46 -15.73 14.85
C GLU A 115 5.81 -15.23 16.25
N VAL A 116 6.00 -16.15 17.20
CA VAL A 116 6.41 -15.87 18.58
C VAL A 116 7.79 -16.48 18.83
N TYR A 117 8.74 -15.66 19.25
CA TYR A 117 10.14 -16.03 19.43
C TYR A 117 10.56 -15.91 20.90
N PRO A 118 11.35 -16.88 21.42
CA PRO A 118 12.09 -16.71 22.66
C PRO A 118 13.31 -15.80 22.43
N PRO A 119 13.98 -15.29 23.48
CA PRO A 119 15.15 -14.41 23.35
C PRO A 119 16.22 -14.94 22.41
N ASP A 120 16.54 -16.23 22.58
CA ASP A 120 17.60 -16.92 21.83
C ASP A 120 17.03 -18.22 21.25
N GLY A 121 16.47 -18.18 20.05
CA GLY A 121 16.01 -19.41 19.41
C GLY A 121 15.02 -19.27 18.27
N PRO A 122 14.58 -20.41 17.73
CA PRO A 122 13.55 -20.46 16.68
C PRO A 122 12.18 -20.07 17.26
N ALA A 123 11.24 -19.73 16.37
CA ALA A 123 9.86 -19.47 16.77
C ALA A 123 9.29 -20.67 17.55
N LEU A 124 8.69 -20.39 18.71
CA LEU A 124 8.00 -21.39 19.54
C LEU A 124 6.64 -21.75 18.97
N ALA A 125 5.95 -20.75 18.39
CA ALA A 125 4.63 -20.90 17.79
C ALA A 125 4.47 -19.92 16.63
N TRP A 126 3.73 -20.33 15.60
CA TRP A 126 3.39 -19.46 14.48
C TRP A 126 2.08 -19.87 13.81
N THR A 127 1.50 -18.94 13.05
CA THR A 127 0.39 -19.19 12.14
C THR A 127 0.60 -18.43 10.83
N GLY A 128 0.26 -19.03 9.70
CA GLY A 128 0.52 -18.50 8.35
C GLY A 128 1.79 -19.04 7.70
N THR A 129 2.14 -18.49 6.53
CA THR A 129 3.32 -18.92 5.75
C THR A 129 4.60 -18.36 6.36
N ARG A 130 5.48 -19.23 6.83
CA ARG A 130 6.75 -18.82 7.45
C ARG A 130 7.60 -18.01 6.47
N MET A 131 8.14 -16.89 6.93
CA MET A 131 9.07 -16.06 6.16
C MET A 131 10.48 -16.13 6.78
N PRO A 132 11.55 -16.13 5.96
CA PRO A 132 12.91 -16.16 6.49
C PRO A 132 13.16 -15.01 7.47
N LEU A 133 14.09 -15.21 8.40
CA LEU A 133 14.62 -14.14 9.22
C LEU A 133 15.70 -13.43 8.39
N ASP A 134 15.63 -12.11 8.32
CA ASP A 134 16.74 -11.33 7.79
C ASP A 134 17.76 -11.13 8.92
N SER A 135 18.67 -12.10 9.04
CA SER A 135 19.74 -12.08 10.03
C SER A 135 20.68 -10.88 9.86
N THR A 136 20.74 -10.29 8.67
CA THR A 136 21.60 -9.13 8.40
C THR A 136 21.09 -7.84 9.06
N ARG A 137 19.77 -7.72 9.27
CA ARG A 137 19.16 -6.51 9.85
C ARG A 137 18.78 -6.64 11.31
N ILE A 138 18.51 -7.84 11.80
CA ILE A 138 18.07 -8.06 13.18
C ILE A 138 19.25 -8.26 14.14
N GLY A 139 20.43 -8.63 13.63
CA GLY A 139 21.48 -9.16 14.50
C GLY A 139 21.04 -10.50 15.09
N THR A 140 21.88 -11.10 15.93
CA THR A 140 21.53 -12.30 16.70
C THR A 140 20.45 -12.03 17.75
N ASP A 141 20.21 -10.77 18.09
CA ASP A 141 19.44 -10.40 19.27
C ASP A 141 18.03 -9.93 18.90
N LEU A 142 17.02 -10.40 19.64
CA LEU A 142 15.66 -9.91 19.47
C LEU A 142 15.54 -8.41 19.81
N PRO A 143 14.68 -7.66 19.08
CA PRO A 143 14.57 -6.23 19.30
C PRO A 143 13.92 -5.91 20.65
N THR A 144 14.62 -5.11 21.47
CA THR A 144 14.14 -4.63 22.79
C THR A 144 13.11 -3.50 22.71
N LYS A 145 12.93 -2.94 21.51
CA LYS A 145 11.96 -1.90 21.16
C LYS A 145 11.18 -2.30 19.90
N PRO A 146 9.95 -1.80 19.69
CA PRO A 146 9.24 -2.04 18.44
C PRO A 146 10.06 -1.61 17.22
N ARG A 147 10.11 -2.46 16.20
CA ARG A 147 10.90 -2.23 14.99
C ARG A 147 10.17 -2.70 13.75
N THR A 148 10.43 -2.08 12.61
CA THR A 148 9.97 -2.60 11.32
C THR A 148 11.17 -3.07 10.51
N THR A 149 11.07 -4.24 9.87
CA THR A 149 12.08 -4.72 8.93
C THR A 149 11.43 -5.12 7.62
N VAL A 150 12.24 -5.15 6.55
CA VAL A 150 11.87 -5.75 5.27
C VAL A 150 12.64 -7.03 5.14
N VAL A 151 11.98 -8.07 4.68
CA VAL A 151 12.58 -9.35 4.38
C VAL A 151 12.34 -9.67 2.93
N GLU A 152 13.39 -10.01 2.23
CA GLU A 152 13.33 -10.56 0.88
C GLU A 152 13.71 -12.03 0.94
N ASP A 153 12.98 -12.86 0.20
CA ASP A 153 13.45 -14.22 -0.06
C ASP A 153 14.06 -14.32 -1.45
N GLY A 154 14.96 -15.28 -1.64
CA GLY A 154 15.60 -15.55 -2.94
C GLY A 154 14.61 -15.95 -4.04
N ASN A 155 13.32 -16.11 -3.72
CA ASN A 155 12.25 -16.49 -4.66
C ASN A 155 11.43 -15.26 -5.12
N GLY A 156 11.90 -14.04 -4.85
CA GLY A 156 11.26 -12.81 -5.29
C GLY A 156 10.03 -12.40 -4.47
N ARG A 157 9.89 -12.92 -3.24
CA ARG A 157 8.94 -12.40 -2.23
C ARG A 157 9.61 -11.33 -1.40
N SER A 158 8.93 -10.19 -1.27
CA SER A 158 9.28 -9.18 -0.27
C SER A 158 8.15 -9.09 0.76
N ALA A 159 8.51 -9.03 2.03
CA ALA A 159 7.57 -8.90 3.13
C ALA A 159 7.99 -7.80 4.10
N LEU A 160 7.00 -7.14 4.67
CA LEU A 160 7.19 -6.19 5.76
C LEU A 160 6.93 -6.92 7.09
N ALA A 161 7.86 -6.81 8.03
CA ALA A 161 7.76 -7.42 9.34
C ALA A 161 7.71 -6.35 10.44
N ALA A 162 6.72 -6.44 11.31
CA ALA A 162 6.63 -5.67 12.54
C ALA A 162 7.07 -6.54 13.72
N TRP A 163 8.07 -6.07 14.45
CA TRP A 163 8.59 -6.69 15.66
C TRP A 163 8.13 -5.92 16.87
N VAL A 164 7.63 -6.62 17.89
CA VAL A 164 7.25 -6.05 19.17
C VAL A 164 7.76 -6.97 20.29
N PRO A 165 8.54 -6.46 21.27
CA PRO A 165 8.98 -7.25 22.40
C PRO A 165 7.79 -7.63 23.29
N VAL A 166 7.78 -8.86 23.78
CA VAL A 166 6.87 -9.29 24.84
C VAL A 166 7.53 -8.97 26.16
N LYS A 167 6.83 -8.23 27.03
CA LYS A 167 7.36 -7.81 28.33
C LYS A 167 6.46 -8.24 29.47
N ARG A 168 7.06 -8.65 30.58
CA ARG A 168 6.39 -8.87 31.85
C ARG A 168 7.21 -8.18 32.93
N GLU A 169 6.57 -7.32 33.73
CA GLU A 169 7.23 -6.59 34.83
C GLU A 169 8.49 -5.80 34.40
N GLY A 170 8.53 -5.34 33.14
CA GLY A 170 9.65 -4.60 32.56
C GLY A 170 10.74 -5.46 31.89
N GLU A 171 10.74 -6.77 32.13
CA GLU A 171 11.66 -7.71 31.52
C GLU A 171 11.17 -8.19 30.16
N VAL A 172 12.08 -8.34 29.18
CA VAL A 172 11.75 -8.87 27.85
C VAL A 172 11.76 -10.39 27.90
N LEU A 173 10.60 -11.02 27.69
CA LEU A 173 10.44 -12.48 27.64
C LEU A 173 10.74 -13.07 26.27
N GLY A 174 10.68 -12.26 25.22
CA GLY A 174 10.81 -12.67 23.81
C GLY A 174 10.26 -11.60 22.88
N ALA A 175 9.85 -11.98 21.67
CA ALA A 175 9.24 -11.05 20.72
C ALA A 175 8.15 -11.70 19.88
N VAL A 176 7.18 -10.88 19.49
CA VAL A 176 6.22 -11.21 18.45
C VAL A 176 6.67 -10.55 17.15
N ARG A 177 6.61 -11.31 16.07
CA ARG A 177 6.80 -10.84 14.71
C ARG A 177 5.52 -11.04 13.92
N VAL A 178 5.00 -9.97 13.34
CA VAL A 178 3.90 -10.04 12.37
C VAL A 178 4.44 -9.67 11.00
N VAL A 179 4.30 -10.59 10.05
CA VAL A 179 4.84 -10.46 8.69
C VAL A 179 3.70 -10.38 7.70
N ARG A 180 3.80 -9.48 6.72
CA ARG A 180 2.87 -9.43 5.58
C ARG A 180 3.63 -9.34 4.28
N VAL A 181 3.32 -10.25 3.36
CA VAL A 181 3.88 -10.25 2.02
C VAL A 181 3.36 -9.03 1.26
N VAL A 182 4.28 -8.16 0.83
CA VAL A 182 4.00 -6.93 0.09
C VAL A 182 4.33 -7.07 -1.39
N ARG A 183 5.17 -8.03 -1.75
CA ARG A 183 5.47 -8.41 -3.13
C ARG A 183 5.58 -9.92 -3.23
N TYR A 184 4.91 -10.50 -4.21
CA TYR A 184 5.07 -11.89 -4.63
C TYR A 184 4.84 -12.00 -6.13
N ARG A 185 5.85 -12.52 -6.85
CA ARG A 185 5.76 -12.83 -8.26
C ARG A 185 5.99 -14.33 -8.45
N PRO A 186 4.93 -15.17 -8.40
CA PRO A 186 5.10 -16.60 -8.62
C PRO A 186 5.59 -16.88 -10.04
N PRO A 187 6.36 -17.96 -10.27
CA PRO A 187 6.81 -18.35 -11.61
C PRO A 187 5.63 -18.78 -12.51
N VAL A 188 4.56 -19.29 -11.92
CA VAL A 188 3.31 -19.67 -12.61
C VAL A 188 2.13 -19.09 -11.85
N GLN A 189 1.24 -18.40 -12.55
CA GLN A 189 0.00 -17.89 -11.98
C GLN A 189 -1.11 -18.94 -12.13
N ASN A 190 -1.83 -19.23 -11.05
CA ASN A 190 -3.01 -20.08 -11.09
C ASN A 190 -4.02 -19.60 -10.03
N ARG A 191 -5.22 -20.19 -10.01
CA ARG A 191 -6.30 -19.82 -9.07
C ARG A 191 -5.94 -19.96 -7.57
N HIS A 192 -4.82 -20.59 -7.24
CA HIS A 192 -4.30 -20.78 -5.88
C HIS A 192 -3.05 -19.93 -5.60
N MET A 193 -2.48 -19.26 -6.60
CA MET A 193 -1.26 -18.46 -6.53
C MET A 193 -1.43 -17.16 -7.31
N GLU A 194 -1.82 -16.10 -6.60
CA GLU A 194 -2.00 -14.77 -7.17
C GLU A 194 -0.74 -13.93 -7.01
N ALA A 195 -0.32 -13.27 -8.08
CA ALA A 195 0.71 -12.26 -8.01
C ALA A 195 0.22 -11.09 -7.16
N ARG A 196 1.09 -10.56 -6.29
CA ARG A 196 0.79 -9.41 -5.46
C ARG A 196 1.91 -8.41 -5.57
N SER A 197 1.57 -7.17 -5.92
CA SER A 197 2.50 -6.06 -5.79
C SER A 197 1.81 -4.90 -5.09
N LEU A 198 2.46 -4.43 -4.03
CA LEU A 198 2.10 -3.18 -3.39
C LEU A 198 2.28 -2.00 -4.36
N GLU A 199 3.21 -2.10 -5.33
CA GLU A 199 3.34 -1.16 -6.44
C GLU A 199 2.08 -1.12 -7.31
N ASP A 200 1.54 -2.29 -7.71
CA ASP A 200 0.34 -2.37 -8.54
C ASP A 200 -0.88 -1.77 -7.83
N ARG A 201 -1.02 -2.02 -6.53
CA ARG A 201 -2.11 -1.44 -5.73
C ARG A 201 -2.00 0.08 -5.67
N TRP A 202 -0.80 0.61 -5.43
CA TRP A 202 -0.60 2.06 -5.36
C TRP A 202 -0.71 2.72 -6.72
N ARG A 203 -0.28 2.07 -7.80
CA ARG A 203 -0.54 2.51 -9.18
C ARG A 203 -2.04 2.64 -9.45
N GLN A 204 -2.85 1.63 -9.10
CA GLN A 204 -4.31 1.72 -9.26
C GLN A 204 -4.95 2.84 -8.44
N GLN A 205 -4.39 3.17 -7.28
CA GLN A 205 -4.94 4.20 -6.40
C GLN A 205 -4.54 5.62 -6.77
N THR A 206 -3.35 5.79 -7.37
CA THR A 206 -2.81 7.10 -7.77
C THR A 206 -3.05 7.40 -9.24
N ASP A 207 -3.33 6.38 -10.06
CA ASP A 207 -3.31 6.40 -11.53
C ASP A 207 -1.94 6.78 -12.13
N GLU A 208 -0.88 6.73 -11.30
CA GLU A 208 0.48 7.07 -11.67
C GLU A 208 1.42 5.86 -11.61
N LEU A 209 2.54 5.95 -12.32
CA LEU A 209 3.55 4.89 -12.36
C LEU A 209 4.37 4.88 -11.07
N VAL A 210 3.92 4.08 -10.11
CA VAL A 210 4.56 3.91 -8.79
C VAL A 210 5.56 2.75 -8.82
N ARG A 211 6.75 2.97 -8.24
CA ARG A 211 7.76 1.92 -7.98
C ARG A 211 8.17 1.92 -6.52
N VAL A 212 8.45 0.74 -5.97
CA VAL A 212 8.88 0.56 -4.59
C VAL A 212 10.20 -0.21 -4.57
N ARG A 213 11.22 0.38 -3.95
CA ARG A 213 12.56 -0.20 -3.84
C ARG A 213 12.96 -0.34 -2.38
N TRP A 214 13.24 -1.56 -1.93
CA TRP A 214 13.66 -1.86 -0.55
C TRP A 214 15.18 -1.73 -0.35
N THR A 215 15.72 -0.57 -0.75
CA THR A 215 17.16 -0.24 -0.68
C THR A 215 17.41 0.95 0.25
N SER A 216 18.64 1.08 0.74
CA SER A 216 19.08 2.23 1.53
C SER A 216 19.32 3.48 0.67
N SER A 217 19.62 3.32 -0.62
CA SER A 217 19.97 4.42 -1.51
C SER A 217 18.75 5.03 -2.20
N PRO A 218 18.56 6.36 -2.16
CA PRO A 218 17.43 7.02 -2.79
C PRO A 218 17.48 6.91 -4.32
N PRO A 219 16.33 6.79 -5.00
CA PRO A 219 16.28 6.86 -6.46
C PRO A 219 16.48 8.30 -6.96
N ARG A 220 16.86 8.45 -8.23
CA ARG A 220 16.98 9.77 -8.90
C ARG A 220 15.63 10.43 -9.19
N THR A 221 14.57 9.62 -9.33
CA THR A 221 13.20 10.11 -9.55
C THR A 221 12.62 10.69 -8.25
N PRO A 222 11.58 11.55 -8.34
CA PRO A 222 10.86 12.04 -7.17
C PRO A 222 10.40 10.88 -6.28
N HIS A 223 10.66 11.00 -4.97
CA HIS A 223 10.50 9.88 -4.05
C HIS A 223 10.15 10.29 -2.63
N ARG A 224 9.63 9.31 -1.88
CA ARG A 224 9.41 9.37 -0.44
C ARG A 224 10.06 8.16 0.23
N ALA A 225 10.77 8.42 1.32
CA ALA A 225 11.36 7.37 2.14
C ALA A 225 10.28 6.61 2.91
N LEU A 226 10.27 5.29 2.75
CA LEU A 226 9.39 4.38 3.49
C LEU A 226 10.06 4.04 4.81
N ARG A 227 9.60 4.65 5.90
CA ARG A 227 10.24 4.55 7.22
C ARG A 227 9.57 3.55 8.15
N GLY A 228 10.38 2.75 8.83
CA GLY A 228 9.94 1.89 9.93
C GLY A 228 9.36 2.67 11.11
N VAL A 229 8.79 1.97 12.08
CA VAL A 229 8.26 2.61 13.30
C VAL A 229 9.36 3.25 14.13
N ASP A 230 10.57 2.73 13.99
CA ASP A 230 11.84 3.17 14.57
C ASP A 230 12.50 4.30 13.77
N GLY A 231 11.86 4.80 12.71
CA GLY A 231 12.38 5.88 11.85
C GLY A 231 13.42 5.44 10.82
N ALA A 232 13.91 4.20 10.92
CA ALA A 232 14.83 3.59 9.97
C ALA A 232 14.26 3.59 8.55
N ILE A 233 15.09 3.88 7.56
CA ILE A 233 14.69 3.84 6.15
C ILE A 233 14.67 2.38 5.71
N LEU A 234 13.52 1.91 5.26
CA LEU A 234 13.31 0.55 4.77
C LEU A 234 13.44 0.46 3.25
N GLY A 235 13.19 1.57 2.58
CA GLY A 235 13.12 1.69 1.14
C GLY A 235 12.57 3.04 0.70
N TYR A 236 12.26 3.14 -0.58
CA TYR A 236 11.71 4.34 -1.20
C TYR A 236 10.54 3.96 -2.10
N GLY A 237 9.47 4.75 -2.02
CA GLY A 237 8.44 4.81 -3.05
C GLY A 237 8.76 5.96 -3.99
N SER A 238 8.80 5.71 -5.30
CA SER A 238 9.04 6.72 -6.32
C SER A 238 7.91 6.74 -7.34
N VAL A 239 7.68 7.91 -7.91
CA VAL A 239 6.68 8.12 -8.97
C VAL A 239 7.44 8.57 -10.22
N ASP A 240 7.18 7.92 -11.35
CA ASP A 240 7.66 8.41 -12.64
C ASP A 240 6.75 9.56 -13.07
N PRO A 241 7.26 10.80 -13.24
CA PRO A 241 6.44 11.95 -13.57
C PRO A 241 5.67 11.74 -14.88
N PRO A 242 4.37 12.09 -14.97
CA PRO A 242 3.62 11.98 -16.22
C PRO A 242 4.20 12.94 -17.26
N SER A 243 4.15 12.59 -18.55
CA SER A 243 4.53 13.52 -19.61
C SER A 243 3.54 14.69 -19.68
N PRO A 244 3.99 15.89 -20.10
CA PRO A 244 3.10 17.02 -20.36
C PRO A 244 1.92 16.66 -21.27
N ASP A 245 2.20 15.90 -22.34
CA ASP A 245 1.17 15.42 -23.29
C ASP A 245 0.10 14.57 -22.60
N ARG A 246 0.49 13.71 -21.65
CA ARG A 246 -0.45 12.88 -20.89
C ARG A 246 -1.33 13.72 -19.95
N LEU A 247 -0.80 14.81 -19.39
CA LEU A 247 -1.58 15.75 -18.57
C LEU A 247 -2.60 16.51 -19.40
N VAL A 248 -2.22 16.92 -20.61
CA VAL A 248 -3.10 17.57 -21.58
C VAL A 248 -4.18 16.61 -22.05
N GLU A 249 -3.82 15.39 -22.44
CA GLU A 249 -4.75 14.35 -22.90
C GLU A 249 -5.76 13.98 -21.81
N ARG A 250 -5.31 13.74 -20.57
CA ARG A 250 -6.20 13.44 -19.43
C ARG A 250 -7.21 14.56 -19.18
N THR A 251 -6.75 15.82 -19.25
CA THR A 251 -7.63 16.99 -19.09
C THR A 251 -8.63 17.07 -20.26
N ALA A 252 -8.16 16.86 -21.49
CA ALA A 252 -9.00 16.88 -22.67
C ALA A 252 -10.06 15.77 -22.67
N SER A 253 -9.71 14.57 -22.23
CA SER A 253 -10.63 13.41 -22.12
C SER A 253 -11.71 13.63 -21.06
N PHE A 254 -11.37 14.19 -19.89
CA PHE A 254 -12.37 14.53 -18.86
C PHE A 254 -13.48 15.44 -19.41
N TYR A 255 -13.12 16.47 -20.17
CA TYR A 255 -14.12 17.34 -20.80
C TYR A 255 -14.82 16.69 -22.00
N THR A 256 -14.20 15.71 -22.64
CA THR A 256 -14.84 14.93 -23.72
C THR A 256 -15.93 14.02 -23.16
N ASP A 257 -15.68 13.36 -22.02
CA ASP A 257 -16.66 12.52 -21.35
C ASP A 257 -17.87 13.31 -20.81
N LEU A 258 -17.70 14.60 -20.52
CA LEU A 258 -18.79 15.50 -20.14
C LEU A 258 -19.65 15.98 -21.32
N LEU A 259 -19.16 15.78 -22.56
CA LEU A 259 -19.80 16.23 -23.79
C LEU A 259 -20.57 15.13 -24.55
N VAL A 260 -20.39 13.86 -24.16
CA VAL A 260 -21.06 12.68 -24.73
C VAL A 260 -22.24 12.29 -23.85
#